data_AF-A0A2P4XZR9-F1
#
_entry.id   AF-A0A2P4XZR9-F1
#
_cell.length_a   1.000
_cell.length_b   1.000
_cell.length_c   1.000
_cell.angle_alpha   90.00
_cell.angle_beta   90.00
_cell.angle_gamma   90.00
#
_symmetry.space_group_name_H-M   'P 1'
#
loop_
_entity.id
_entity.type
_entity.pdbx_description
1 polymer ?
#
loop_
_entity_poly.entity_id
_entity_poly.type
_entity_poly.pdbx_seq_one_letter_code
_entity_poly.pdbx_strand_id
1 'polypeptide(L)'
;MGRSSSPTELEFTKLQILLIHSANDMIKCLKMLKHNLGKYDRRHGLHFRSTSKYFMKNDIQVVKDTITDLRYVAKRIRRSKTPTRSEISAARMSMNNAADAMNDLKQAGRMFDQNHGKSSGVTAIIDNILSGDDDNNQKDNNGDVVGSDDKNKENKPKRGWFGKRKTSGGGPDRVEALVRLTLHDSFSGFSALKQQISATENAVLG
;
A
#
# COMPACT_ATOMS: atom_id res chain seq x y z
N MET A 1 6.52 36.92 -35.61
CA MET A 1 7.76 36.19 -35.27
C MET A 1 7.45 35.20 -34.17
N GLY A 2 7.47 33.89 -34.47
CA GLY A 2 7.29 32.84 -33.46
C GLY A 2 8.57 32.69 -32.65
N ARG A 3 8.49 32.88 -31.34
CA ARG A 3 9.62 32.68 -30.43
C ARG A 3 9.84 31.18 -30.32
N SER A 4 10.93 30.66 -30.89
CA SER A 4 11.35 29.28 -30.67
C SER A 4 11.66 29.11 -29.18
N SER A 5 10.93 28.22 -28.51
CA SER A 5 11.16 27.94 -27.09
C SER A 5 12.57 27.40 -26.88
N SER A 6 13.29 27.94 -25.90
CA SER A 6 14.63 27.43 -25.57
C SER A 6 14.56 25.97 -25.07
N PRO A 7 15.63 25.17 -25.19
CA PRO A 7 15.66 23.82 -24.63
C PRO A 7 15.26 23.79 -23.15
N THR A 8 15.68 24.79 -22.37
CA THR A 8 15.32 24.95 -20.96
C THR A 8 13.82 25.22 -20.76
N GLU A 9 13.20 26.06 -21.58
CA GLU A 9 11.74 26.30 -21.54
C GLU A 9 10.94 25.05 -21.89
N LEU A 10 11.44 24.23 -22.81
CA LEU A 10 10.83 22.95 -23.15
C LEU A 10 10.84 21.99 -21.95
N GLU A 11 11.99 21.82 -21.30
CA GLU A 11 12.10 20.96 -20.11
C GLU A 11 11.23 21.47 -18.95
N PHE A 12 11.10 22.78 -18.81
CA PHE A 12 10.23 23.38 -17.80
C PHE A 12 8.74 23.15 -18.08
N THR A 13 8.36 23.17 -19.36
CA THR A 13 6.98 22.84 -19.80
C THR A 13 6.68 21.36 -19.60
N LYS A 14 7.62 20.46 -19.92
CA LYS A 14 7.47 19.02 -19.64
C LYS A 14 7.29 18.75 -18.14
N LEU A 15 8.07 19.43 -17.29
CA LEU A 15 7.91 19.35 -15.83
C LEU A 15 6.50 19.75 -15.38
N GLN A 16 5.97 20.86 -15.89
CA GLN A 16 4.59 21.28 -15.63
C GLN A 16 3.58 20.18 -15.98
N ILE A 17 3.69 19.61 -17.18
CA ILE A 17 2.77 18.60 -17.68
C ILE A 17 2.83 17.35 -16.80
N LEU A 18 4.03 16.88 -16.43
CA LEU A 18 4.21 15.70 -15.61
C LEU A 18 3.73 15.88 -14.17
N LEU A 19 3.83 17.08 -13.59
CA LEU A 19 3.22 17.40 -12.28
C LEU A 19 1.68 17.26 -12.34
N ILE A 20 1.05 17.80 -13.37
CA ILE A 20 -0.42 17.72 -13.56
C ILE A 20 -0.83 16.27 -13.79
N HIS A 21 -0.10 15.54 -14.62
CA HIS A 21 -0.36 14.14 -14.92
C HIS A 21 -0.28 13.28 -13.66
N SER A 22 0.80 13.41 -12.89
CA SER A 22 1.00 12.71 -11.62
C SER A 22 -0.14 13.01 -10.64
N ALA A 23 -0.52 14.28 -10.49
CA ALA A 23 -1.64 14.67 -9.62
C ALA A 23 -2.97 14.04 -10.07
N ASN A 24 -3.23 13.95 -11.37
CA ASN A 24 -4.45 13.32 -11.89
C ASN A 24 -4.48 11.81 -11.66
N ASP A 25 -3.34 11.13 -11.83
CA ASP A 25 -3.26 9.69 -11.59
C ASP A 25 -3.39 9.36 -10.10
N MET A 26 -2.80 10.17 -9.22
CA MET A 26 -3.04 10.06 -7.78
C MET A 26 -4.53 10.23 -7.42
N ILE A 27 -5.24 11.19 -8.04
CA ILE A 27 -6.70 11.35 -7.82
C ILE A 27 -7.47 10.09 -8.25
N LYS A 28 -7.15 9.53 -9.43
CA LYS A 28 -7.79 8.28 -9.91
C LYS A 28 -7.51 7.13 -8.95
N CYS A 29 -6.25 6.98 -8.51
CA CYS A 29 -5.83 5.99 -7.53
C CYS A 29 -6.60 6.12 -6.22
N LEU A 30 -6.72 7.33 -5.64
CA LEU A 30 -7.49 7.54 -4.42
C LEU A 30 -8.99 7.23 -4.59
N LYS A 31 -9.58 7.53 -5.74
CA LYS A 31 -10.98 7.16 -6.03
C LYS A 31 -11.15 5.64 -6.04
N MET A 32 -10.23 4.93 -6.72
CA MET A 32 -10.24 3.47 -6.77
C MET A 32 -10.04 2.86 -5.38
N LEU A 33 -9.10 3.40 -4.60
CA LEU A 33 -8.83 2.93 -3.25
C LEU A 33 -10.04 3.08 -2.34
N LYS A 34 -10.67 4.25 -2.32
CA LYS A 34 -11.88 4.48 -1.51
C LYS A 34 -13.02 3.53 -1.86
N HIS A 35 -13.14 3.18 -3.14
CA HIS A 35 -14.12 2.21 -3.63
C HIS A 35 -13.77 0.80 -3.17
N ASN A 36 -12.52 0.39 -3.33
CA ASN A 36 -12.01 -0.91 -2.94
C ASN A 36 -12.09 -1.14 -1.43
N LEU A 37 -11.73 -0.14 -0.61
CA LEU A 37 -11.91 -0.17 0.84
C LEU A 37 -13.38 -0.36 1.22
N GLY A 38 -14.29 0.37 0.56
CA GLY A 38 -15.72 0.19 0.78
C GLY A 38 -16.23 -1.21 0.40
N LYS A 39 -15.68 -1.83 -0.64
CA LYS A 39 -15.98 -3.23 -0.98
C LYS A 39 -15.41 -4.20 0.05
N TYR A 40 -14.18 -3.96 0.51
CA TYR A 40 -13.54 -4.75 1.56
C TYR A 40 -14.36 -4.71 2.85
N ASP A 41 -14.77 -3.52 3.30
CA ASP A 41 -15.55 -3.31 4.52
C ASP A 41 -16.86 -4.11 4.49
N ARG A 42 -17.59 -4.07 3.36
CA ARG A 42 -18.82 -4.85 3.19
C ARG A 42 -18.58 -6.37 3.23
N ARG A 43 -17.52 -6.85 2.57
CA ARG A 43 -17.19 -8.30 2.56
C ARG A 43 -16.84 -8.84 3.94
N HIS A 44 -16.27 -7.99 4.79
CA HIS A 44 -15.83 -8.36 6.14
C HIS A 44 -16.81 -7.93 7.24
N GLY A 45 -18.03 -7.49 6.88
CA GLY A 45 -19.05 -7.07 7.85
C GLY A 45 -18.63 -5.88 8.73
N LEU A 46 -17.70 -5.05 8.25
CA LEU A 46 -17.23 -3.89 9.00
C LEU A 46 -18.26 -2.76 8.87
N HIS A 47 -18.76 -2.29 10.01
CA HIS A 47 -19.77 -1.24 10.09
C HIS A 47 -19.27 -0.09 10.97
N PHE A 48 -19.67 1.15 10.64
CA PHE A 48 -19.37 2.35 11.43
C PHE A 48 -17.85 2.66 11.55
N ARG A 49 -17.35 2.98 12.76
CA ARG A 49 -15.98 3.45 13.03
C ARG A 49 -14.89 2.39 12.87
N SER A 50 -15.24 1.09 12.78
CA SER A 50 -14.27 0.00 12.56
C SER A 50 -13.92 -0.22 11.08
N THR A 51 -14.52 0.55 10.17
CA THR A 51 -14.25 0.40 8.73
C THR A 51 -12.83 0.81 8.37
N SER A 52 -12.19 0.06 7.45
CA SER A 52 -10.88 0.40 6.89
C SER A 52 -10.90 1.78 6.24
N LYS A 53 -12.01 2.13 5.58
CA LYS A 53 -12.24 3.44 4.99
C LYS A 53 -12.27 4.57 6.02
N TYR A 54 -12.83 4.35 7.20
CA TYR A 54 -12.83 5.35 8.28
C TYR A 54 -11.43 5.48 8.89
N PHE A 55 -10.77 4.35 9.17
CA PHE A 55 -9.42 4.31 9.74
C PHE A 55 -8.41 5.10 8.88
N MET A 56 -8.43 4.90 7.56
CA MET A 56 -7.49 5.54 6.64
C MET A 56 -7.91 6.95 6.18
N LYS A 57 -8.98 7.52 6.74
CA LYS A 57 -9.56 8.79 6.25
C LYS A 57 -8.56 9.94 6.29
N ASN A 58 -7.76 10.01 7.36
CA ASN A 58 -6.79 11.10 7.55
C ASN A 58 -5.63 10.97 6.56
N ASP A 59 -5.06 9.78 6.39
CA ASP A 59 -3.98 9.55 5.41
C ASP A 59 -4.45 9.84 3.97
N ILE A 60 -5.68 9.44 3.63
CA ILE A 60 -6.29 9.78 2.34
C ILE A 60 -6.41 11.31 2.17
N GLN A 61 -6.67 12.05 3.25
CA GLN A 61 -6.75 13.50 3.20
C GLN A 61 -5.37 14.12 2.99
N VAL A 62 -4.34 13.66 3.70
CA VAL A 62 -2.95 14.10 3.48
C VAL A 62 -2.53 13.91 2.02
N VAL A 63 -2.85 12.76 1.41
CA VAL A 63 -2.56 12.55 -0.02
C VAL A 63 -3.30 13.55 -0.92
N LYS A 64 -4.55 13.92 -0.61
CA LYS A 64 -5.26 14.98 -1.38
C LYS A 64 -4.62 16.35 -1.23
N ASP A 65 -4.08 16.65 -0.06
CA ASP A 65 -3.42 17.93 0.19
C ASP A 65 -2.14 18.01 -0.66
N THR A 66 -1.33 16.94 -0.69
CA THR A 66 -0.15 16.86 -1.58
C THR A 66 -0.49 16.89 -3.08
N ILE A 67 -1.63 16.34 -3.51
CA ILE A 67 -2.15 16.50 -4.89
C ILE A 67 -2.41 17.98 -5.20
N THR A 68 -2.94 18.72 -4.22
CA THR A 68 -3.21 20.16 -4.37
C THR A 68 -1.89 20.93 -4.49
N ASP A 69 -0.87 20.55 -3.72
CA ASP A 69 0.48 21.12 -3.82
C ASP A 69 1.11 20.89 -5.19
N LEU A 70 1.05 19.66 -5.73
CA LEU A 70 1.57 19.34 -7.05
C LEU A 70 0.94 20.23 -8.14
N ARG A 71 -0.38 20.39 -8.08
CA ARG A 71 -1.13 21.27 -8.99
C ARG A 71 -0.78 22.74 -8.81
N TYR A 72 -0.58 23.17 -7.57
CA TYR A 72 -0.18 24.53 -7.26
C TYR A 72 1.20 24.85 -7.83
N VAL A 73 2.19 23.95 -7.65
CA VAL A 73 3.52 24.10 -8.23
C VAL A 73 3.46 24.12 -9.76
N ALA A 74 2.69 23.22 -10.38
CA ALA A 74 2.48 23.26 -11.84
C ALA A 74 1.91 24.59 -12.31
N LYS A 75 0.94 25.16 -11.58
CA LYS A 75 0.37 26.48 -11.87
C LYS A 75 1.40 27.60 -11.71
N ARG A 76 2.32 27.50 -10.75
CA ARG A 76 3.44 28.43 -10.58
C ARG A 76 4.40 28.36 -11.76
N ILE A 77 4.85 27.16 -12.14
CA ILE A 77 5.71 26.91 -13.30
C ILE A 77 5.10 27.52 -14.57
N ARG A 78 3.82 27.25 -14.83
CA ARG A 78 3.10 27.80 -16.00
C ARG A 78 3.06 29.34 -16.03
N ARG A 79 3.04 29.98 -14.86
CA ARG A 79 2.97 31.44 -14.73
C ARG A 79 4.35 32.08 -14.76
N SER A 80 5.41 31.31 -14.52
CA SER A 80 6.77 31.81 -14.53
C SER A 80 7.17 32.13 -15.97
N LYS A 81 7.69 33.34 -16.19
CA LYS A 81 8.12 33.80 -17.52
C LYS A 81 9.44 33.17 -17.95
N THR A 82 10.22 32.69 -16.98
CA THR A 82 11.52 32.06 -17.18
C THR A 82 11.65 30.85 -16.27
N PRO A 83 12.33 29.77 -16.69
CA PRO A 83 12.67 28.66 -15.82
C PRO A 83 13.44 29.14 -14.59
N THR A 84 13.05 28.64 -13.41
CA THR A 84 13.54 29.17 -12.13
C THR A 84 13.89 28.03 -11.19
N ARG A 85 15.02 28.15 -10.49
CA ARG A 85 15.48 27.18 -9.50
C ARG A 85 14.48 27.00 -8.36
N SER A 86 13.76 28.05 -7.95
CA SER A 86 12.81 27.95 -6.84
C SER A 86 11.61 27.08 -7.16
N GLU A 87 11.04 27.16 -8.37
CA GLU A 87 9.91 26.29 -8.72
C GLU A 87 10.34 24.87 -9.07
N ILE A 88 11.58 24.64 -9.50
CA ILE A 88 12.12 23.28 -9.63
C ILE A 88 12.31 22.65 -8.24
N SER A 89 12.86 23.39 -7.28
CA SER A 89 12.98 22.95 -5.88
C SER A 89 11.60 22.67 -5.27
N ALA A 90 10.62 23.55 -5.51
CA ALA A 90 9.25 23.33 -5.07
C ALA A 90 8.61 22.07 -5.70
N ALA A 91 8.89 21.79 -6.97
CA ALA A 91 8.43 20.57 -7.64
C ALA A 91 9.02 19.31 -7.00
N ARG A 92 10.32 19.33 -6.68
CA ARG A 92 10.99 18.24 -5.96
C ARG A 92 10.39 18.02 -4.57
N MET A 93 10.25 19.07 -3.78
CA MET A 93 9.68 18.97 -2.44
C MET A 93 8.24 18.43 -2.49
N SER A 94 7.42 18.96 -3.38
CA SER A 94 6.02 18.52 -3.53
C SER A 94 5.92 17.06 -3.98
N MET A 95 6.80 16.60 -4.90
CA MET A 95 6.88 15.20 -5.29
C MET A 95 7.29 14.29 -4.12
N ASN A 96 8.30 14.67 -3.34
CA ASN A 96 8.75 13.88 -2.20
C ASN A 96 7.65 13.76 -1.13
N ASN A 97 7.02 14.89 -0.77
CA ASN A 97 5.89 14.89 0.16
C ASN A 97 4.74 13.98 -0.31
N ALA A 98 4.44 14.00 -1.62
CA ALA A 98 3.43 13.13 -2.22
C ALA A 98 3.83 11.64 -2.16
N ALA A 99 5.12 11.33 -2.37
CA ALA A 99 5.64 9.97 -2.26
C ALA A 99 5.58 9.45 -0.82
N ASP A 100 5.95 10.28 0.15
CA ASP A 100 5.91 9.95 1.57
C ASP A 100 4.46 9.71 2.02
N ALA A 101 3.53 10.62 1.69
CA ALA A 101 2.11 10.44 2.01
C ALA A 101 1.50 9.16 1.39
N MET A 102 1.91 8.77 0.19
CA MET A 102 1.50 7.50 -0.43
C MET A 102 2.09 6.27 0.27
N ASN A 103 3.27 6.39 0.88
CA ASN A 103 3.87 5.32 1.69
C ASN A 103 3.21 5.23 3.06
N ASP A 104 2.88 6.35 3.69
CA ASP A 104 2.09 6.40 4.93
C ASP A 104 0.74 5.72 4.73
N LEU A 105 0.10 5.91 3.57
CA LEU A 105 -1.13 5.21 3.22
C LEU A 105 -0.97 3.67 3.19
N LYS A 106 0.16 3.16 2.68
CA LYS A 106 0.47 1.72 2.73
C LYS A 106 0.68 1.26 4.17
N GLN A 107 1.37 2.06 4.97
CA GLN A 107 1.61 1.78 6.38
C GLN A 107 0.31 1.77 7.18
N ALA A 108 -0.61 2.69 6.91
CA ALA A 108 -1.94 2.72 7.51
C ALA A 108 -2.73 1.43 7.22
N GLY A 109 -2.64 0.89 6.00
CA GLY A 109 -3.20 -0.42 5.68
C GLY A 109 -2.62 -1.55 6.54
N ARG A 110 -1.29 -1.56 6.73
CA ARG A 110 -0.61 -2.53 7.62
C ARG A 110 -1.03 -2.37 9.08
N MET A 111 -1.14 -1.14 9.58
CA MET A 111 -1.58 -0.86 10.95
C MET A 111 -3.03 -1.32 11.16
N PHE A 112 -3.90 -1.11 10.18
CA PHE A 112 -5.27 -1.60 10.22
C PHE A 112 -5.31 -3.13 10.38
N ASP A 113 -4.56 -3.85 9.54
CA ASP A 113 -4.50 -5.32 9.59
C ASP A 113 -3.94 -5.82 10.94
N GLN A 114 -2.96 -5.14 11.51
CA GLN A 114 -2.42 -5.48 12.84
C GLN A 114 -3.45 -5.26 13.94
N ASN A 115 -4.21 -4.18 13.90
CA ASN A 115 -5.22 -3.87 14.92
C ASN A 115 -6.40 -4.85 14.85
N HIS A 116 -6.76 -5.32 13.66
CA HIS A 116 -7.86 -6.26 13.46
C HIS A 116 -7.42 -7.73 13.55
N GLY A 117 -6.14 -8.03 13.34
CA GLY A 117 -5.57 -9.37 13.54
C GLY A 117 -5.22 -9.71 14.99
N LYS A 118 -5.04 -8.69 15.86
CA LYS A 118 -4.68 -8.87 17.28
C LYS A 118 -5.87 -9.06 18.23
N SER A 119 -7.11 -8.94 17.76
CA SER A 119 -8.29 -9.18 18.63
C SER A 119 -8.58 -10.67 18.90
N SER A 120 -7.79 -11.59 18.34
CA SER A 120 -7.73 -13.01 18.77
C SER A 120 -6.61 -13.24 19.79
N GLY A 121 -6.42 -12.28 20.71
CA GLY A 121 -5.32 -12.24 21.67
C GLY A 121 -5.41 -13.24 22.81
N VAL A 122 -6.52 -13.97 22.95
CA VAL A 122 -6.61 -15.08 23.92
C VAL A 122 -6.12 -16.39 23.29
N THR A 123 -6.25 -16.56 21.97
CA THR A 123 -5.85 -17.80 21.28
C THR A 123 -4.34 -17.87 21.06
N ALA A 124 -3.66 -16.75 20.79
CA ALA A 124 -2.21 -16.72 20.56
C ALA A 124 -1.36 -16.94 21.81
N ILE A 125 -1.92 -16.72 23.01
CA ILE A 125 -1.24 -17.00 24.28
C ILE A 125 -1.34 -18.50 24.61
N ILE A 126 -2.44 -19.16 24.21
CA ILE A 126 -2.68 -20.58 24.49
C ILE A 126 -1.72 -21.48 23.69
N ASP A 127 -1.41 -21.14 22.43
CA ASP A 127 -0.49 -21.94 21.61
C ASP A 127 0.95 -21.94 22.15
N ASN A 128 1.36 -20.90 22.91
CA ASN A 128 2.67 -20.84 23.56
C ASN A 128 2.69 -21.47 24.98
N ILE A 129 1.52 -21.74 25.60
CA ILE A 129 1.43 -22.40 26.91
C ILE A 129 1.26 -23.92 26.76
N LEU A 130 0.67 -24.39 25.66
CA LEU A 130 0.44 -25.83 25.43
C LEU A 130 1.61 -26.59 24.77
N SER A 131 2.73 -25.92 24.47
CA SER A 131 3.86 -26.50 23.70
C SER A 131 5.19 -26.47 24.43
N GLY A 132 5.22 -26.68 25.75
CA GLY A 132 6.48 -26.77 26.51
C GLY A 132 6.30 -27.35 27.89
N ASP A 133 6.27 -28.68 28.00
CA ASP A 133 7.31 -29.47 28.66
C ASP A 133 6.82 -30.92 28.83
N ASP A 134 7.35 -31.80 27.98
CA ASP A 134 7.58 -33.19 28.36
C ASP A 134 8.63 -33.17 29.48
N ASP A 135 8.34 -33.76 30.64
CA ASP A 135 9.05 -34.99 31.03
C ASP A 135 8.55 -35.63 32.34
N ASN A 136 8.66 -36.97 32.33
CA ASN A 136 8.83 -37.90 33.45
C ASN A 136 7.63 -38.42 34.27
N ASN A 137 7.23 -39.63 33.86
CA ASN A 137 7.37 -40.88 34.63
C ASN A 137 6.40 -41.17 35.80
N GLN A 138 5.70 -42.31 35.68
CA GLN A 138 5.60 -43.39 36.70
C GLN A 138 4.20 -44.04 36.81
N LYS A 139 4.11 -45.33 36.38
CA LYS A 139 3.43 -46.52 36.99
C LYS A 139 1.95 -46.42 37.44
N ASP A 140 1.08 -47.43 37.41
CA ASP A 140 1.06 -48.85 37.05
C ASP A 140 -0.43 -49.32 37.08
N ASN A 141 -0.69 -50.49 36.46
CA ASN A 141 -1.71 -51.51 36.78
C ASN A 141 -3.07 -51.57 36.04
N ASN A 142 -3.12 -52.60 35.18
CA ASN A 142 -4.11 -53.68 35.02
C ASN A 142 -5.59 -53.38 34.76
N GLY A 143 -6.09 -53.93 33.64
CA GLY A 143 -7.51 -54.12 33.35
C GLY A 143 -7.79 -54.61 31.93
N ASP A 144 -7.43 -55.86 31.68
CA ASP A 144 -8.02 -56.88 30.80
C ASP A 144 -9.14 -56.55 29.76
N VAL A 145 -9.14 -57.38 28.70
CA VAL A 145 -10.27 -57.78 27.81
C VAL A 145 -10.52 -57.02 26.48
N VAL A 146 -9.99 -57.63 25.41
CA VAL A 146 -10.64 -57.98 24.11
C VAL A 146 -10.90 -56.89 23.04
N GLY A 147 -10.25 -57.08 21.88
CA GLY A 147 -10.97 -57.32 20.62
C GLY A 147 -10.83 -56.31 19.47
N SER A 148 -10.05 -56.72 18.46
CA SER A 148 -10.31 -56.60 17.02
C SER A 148 -9.67 -55.46 16.18
N ASP A 149 -8.78 -55.94 15.30
CA ASP A 149 -8.62 -55.65 13.86
C ASP A 149 -8.00 -54.33 13.37
N ASP A 150 -6.70 -54.43 13.11
CA ASP A 150 -6.01 -54.14 11.85
C ASP A 150 -6.70 -53.17 10.87
N LYS A 151 -6.18 -51.94 10.77
CA LYS A 151 -5.83 -51.31 9.48
C LYS A 151 -4.58 -50.43 9.59
N ASN A 152 -3.49 -51.00 9.09
CA ASN A 152 -2.28 -50.33 8.62
C ASN A 152 -2.61 -49.14 7.69
N LYS A 153 -2.08 -47.94 7.99
CA LYS A 153 -1.73 -46.94 6.97
C LYS A 153 -0.63 -45.99 7.46
N GLU A 154 0.48 -46.12 6.77
CA GLU A 154 1.75 -45.43 6.93
C GLU A 154 1.66 -43.89 6.89
N ASN A 155 2.48 -43.30 7.77
CA ASN A 155 3.17 -42.01 7.68
C ASN A 155 3.21 -41.36 6.30
N LYS A 156 2.77 -40.08 6.19
CA LYS A 156 3.56 -38.95 5.64
C LYS A 156 3.05 -37.59 6.18
N PRO A 157 3.89 -36.76 6.83
CA PRO A 157 3.60 -35.35 7.02
C PRO A 157 3.99 -34.59 5.74
N LYS A 158 3.02 -34.08 4.99
CA LYS A 158 3.31 -33.16 3.88
C LYS A 158 3.03 -31.72 4.29
N ARG A 159 4.10 -31.10 4.82
CA ARG A 159 4.42 -29.69 4.60
C ARG A 159 4.18 -29.36 3.11
N GLY A 160 3.26 -28.45 2.85
CA GLY A 160 2.94 -27.94 1.52
C GLY A 160 2.72 -26.44 1.59
N TRP A 161 3.82 -25.69 1.55
CA TRP A 161 3.91 -24.23 1.63
C TRP A 161 3.24 -23.48 0.46
N PHE A 162 2.71 -24.13 -0.58
CA PHE A 162 2.11 -23.40 -1.71
C PHE A 162 0.77 -24.00 -2.13
N GLY A 163 -0.27 -23.69 -1.35
CA GLY A 163 -1.66 -23.93 -1.71
C GLY A 163 -2.16 -22.88 -2.72
N LYS A 164 -2.20 -23.29 -3.99
CA LYS A 164 -3.08 -22.80 -5.08
C LYS A 164 -3.79 -21.46 -4.85
N ARG A 165 -3.39 -20.43 -5.60
CA ARG A 165 -4.26 -19.31 -5.97
C ARG A 165 -5.48 -19.87 -6.70
N LYS A 166 -6.62 -19.98 -6.00
CA LYS A 166 -7.93 -19.96 -6.64
C LYS A 166 -8.28 -18.50 -6.89
N THR A 167 -8.22 -18.09 -8.14
CA THR A 167 -8.89 -16.89 -8.64
C THR A 167 -10.39 -17.14 -8.61
N SER A 168 -11.03 -16.92 -7.46
CA SER A 168 -12.48 -16.88 -7.32
C SER A 168 -12.90 -15.53 -6.77
N GLY A 169 -13.03 -14.51 -7.63
CA GLY A 169 -13.81 -13.28 -7.39
C GLY A 169 -13.58 -12.45 -6.12
N GLY A 170 -12.63 -12.82 -5.25
CA GLY A 170 -12.35 -12.21 -3.97
C GLY A 170 -11.10 -11.35 -4.09
N GLY A 171 -11.27 -10.03 -3.94
CA GLY A 171 -10.14 -9.14 -3.77
C GLY A 171 -9.35 -9.50 -2.50
N PRO A 172 -8.15 -8.90 -2.30
CA PRO A 172 -7.28 -9.25 -1.19
C PRO A 172 -8.00 -9.20 0.17
N ASP A 173 -7.72 -10.22 1.00
CA ASP A 173 -8.29 -10.42 2.35
C ASP A 173 -7.63 -9.56 3.43
N ARG A 174 -6.65 -8.72 3.04
CA ARG A 174 -5.92 -7.80 3.92
C ARG A 174 -5.94 -6.39 3.34
N VAL A 175 -6.09 -5.39 4.20
CA VAL A 175 -6.14 -3.99 3.80
C VAL A 175 -4.79 -3.53 3.26
N GLU A 176 -3.65 -3.95 3.85
CA GLU A 176 -2.33 -3.63 3.30
C GLU A 176 -2.19 -4.11 1.85
N ALA A 177 -2.59 -5.36 1.58
CA ALA A 177 -2.52 -5.94 0.26
C ALA A 177 -3.45 -5.21 -0.73
N LEU A 178 -4.66 -4.83 -0.28
CA LEU A 178 -5.61 -4.04 -1.06
C LEU A 178 -5.05 -2.66 -1.44
N VAL A 179 -4.43 -1.97 -0.48
CA VAL A 179 -3.83 -0.65 -0.69
C VAL A 179 -2.68 -0.77 -1.67
N ARG A 180 -1.73 -1.70 -1.42
CA ARG A 180 -0.58 -1.93 -2.32
C ARG A 180 -1.01 -2.27 -3.74
N LEU A 181 -1.98 -3.18 -3.90
CA LEU A 181 -2.50 -3.56 -5.22
C LEU A 181 -3.16 -2.37 -5.92
N THR A 182 -4.01 -1.62 -5.21
CA THR A 182 -4.68 -0.46 -5.81
C THR A 182 -3.68 0.61 -6.25
N LEU A 183 -2.66 0.88 -5.43
CA LEU A 183 -1.61 1.85 -5.76
C LEU A 183 -0.79 1.38 -6.96
N HIS A 184 -0.40 0.11 -6.99
CA HIS A 184 0.33 -0.47 -8.11
C HIS A 184 -0.45 -0.41 -9.43
N ASP A 185 -1.74 -0.75 -9.40
CA ASP A 185 -2.57 -0.86 -10.61
C ASP A 185 -3.07 0.49 -11.13
N SER A 186 -3.22 1.48 -10.24
CA SER A 186 -3.82 2.78 -10.57
C SER A 186 -2.81 3.94 -10.63
N PHE A 187 -1.56 3.71 -10.25
CA PHE A 187 -0.53 4.75 -10.20
C PHE A 187 0.84 4.21 -10.62
N SER A 188 1.40 4.81 -11.67
CA SER A 188 2.69 4.43 -12.28
C SER A 188 3.92 4.85 -11.47
N GLY A 189 3.74 5.57 -10.36
CA GLY A 189 4.82 6.05 -9.51
C GLY A 189 5.37 7.42 -9.93
N PHE A 190 6.46 7.83 -9.27
CA PHE A 190 7.09 9.14 -9.47
C PHE A 190 8.40 9.08 -10.27
N SER A 191 8.74 7.95 -10.89
CA SER A 191 10.01 7.77 -11.60
C SER A 191 10.18 8.77 -12.76
N ALA A 192 9.16 8.90 -13.60
CA ALA A 192 9.15 9.83 -14.72
C ALA A 192 9.24 11.30 -14.24
N LEU A 193 8.48 11.65 -13.20
CA LEU A 193 8.52 13.00 -12.63
C LEU A 193 9.90 13.30 -12.01
N LYS A 194 10.50 12.34 -11.31
CA LYS A 194 11.85 12.46 -10.74
C LYS A 194 12.90 12.68 -11.83
N GLN A 195 12.86 11.88 -12.90
CA GLN A 195 13.76 12.04 -14.05
C GLN A 195 13.58 13.41 -14.71
N GLN A 196 12.33 13.84 -14.90
CA GLN A 196 12.05 15.15 -15.48
C GLN A 196 12.57 16.29 -14.62
N ILE A 197 12.38 16.24 -13.29
CA ILE A 197 12.93 17.24 -12.37
C ILE A 197 14.45 17.33 -12.55
N SER A 198 15.16 16.19 -12.57
CA SER A 198 16.61 16.17 -12.78
C SER A 198 17.02 16.74 -14.15
N ALA A 199 16.28 16.42 -15.22
CA ALA A 199 16.54 16.96 -16.54
C ALA A 199 16.36 18.49 -16.57
N THR A 200 15.28 18.99 -15.97
CA THR A 200 15.00 20.43 -15.87
C THR A 200 16.04 21.16 -15.03
N GLU A 201 16.56 20.55 -13.95
CA GLU A 201 17.67 21.14 -13.18
C GLU A 201 18.93 21.26 -14.01
N ASN A 202 19.33 20.18 -14.68
CA ASN A 202 20.53 20.19 -15.52
C ASN A 202 20.42 21.24 -16.64
N ALA A 203 19.24 21.41 -17.23
CA ALA A 203 18.98 22.41 -18.27
C ALA A 203 18.99 23.87 -17.77
N VAL A 204 18.85 24.10 -16.46
CA VAL A 204 18.93 25.44 -15.83
C VAL A 204 20.32 25.72 -15.25
N LEU A 205 21.10 24.67 -14.97
CA LEU A 205 22.46 24.77 -14.44
C LEU A 205 23.54 24.77 -15.53
N GLY A 206 23.29 24.13 -16.67
CA GLY A 206 24.13 24.17 -17.87
C GLY A 206 23.88 25.39 -18.72
#